data_AF-A0A3R6SRJ1-F1
#
_entry.id   AF-A0A3R6SRJ1-F1
#
_cell.length_a   1.000
_cell.length_b   1.000
_cell.length_c   1.000
_cell.angle_alpha   90.00
_cell.angle_beta   90.00
_cell.angle_gamma   90.00
#
_symmetry.space_group_name_H-M   'P 1'
#
loop_
_entity.id
_entity.type
_entity.pdbx_description
1 polymer ?
#
loop_
_entity_poly.entity_id
_entity_poly.type
_entity_poly.pdbx_seq_one_letter_code
_entity_poly.pdbx_strand_id
1 'polypeptide(L)' 'MGNKRMNISDFTKSEIEVLESECNFTPDENELFLLRAQNFTLEQSAERMNISSKTAYRINIKIKNKIRKVIFKSCP' A
#
# COMPACT_ATOMS: atom_id res chain seq x y z
N MET A 1 -2.07 -21.41 11.36
CA MET A 1 -2.79 -20.12 11.38
C MET A 1 -2.46 -19.39 10.09
N GLY A 2 -3.42 -19.16 9.21
CA GLY A 2 -3.16 -18.59 7.88
C GLY A 2 -2.59 -17.18 7.97
N ASN A 3 -1.49 -16.91 7.26
CA ASN A 3 -0.95 -15.57 7.06
C ASN A 3 -2.00 -14.71 6.31
N LYS A 4 -2.91 -14.04 7.03
CA LYS A 4 -3.87 -13.13 6.40
C LYS A 4 -3.10 -12.02 5.72
N ARG A 5 -3.04 -12.06 4.39
CA ARG A 5 -2.36 -11.04 3.59
C ARG A 5 -3.20 -9.76 3.69
N MET A 6 -2.60 -8.69 4.19
CA MET A 6 -3.19 -7.35 4.13
C MET A 6 -3.43 -6.99 2.66
N ASN A 7 -4.69 -6.77 2.30
CA ASN A 7 -5.09 -6.26 1.00
C ASN A 7 -5.49 -4.79 1.16
N ILE A 8 -4.93 -3.93 0.31
CA ILE A 8 -5.10 -2.47 0.44
C ILE A 8 -6.50 -2.05 -0.03
N SER A 9 -7.10 -2.78 -0.96
CA SER A 9 -8.47 -2.51 -1.44
C SER A 9 -9.56 -2.79 -0.39
N ASP A 10 -9.22 -3.43 0.73
CA ASP A 10 -10.18 -3.74 1.79
C ASP A 10 -10.37 -2.54 2.75
N PHE A 11 -9.49 -1.52 2.69
CA PHE A 11 -9.62 -0.32 3.49
C PHE A 11 -10.72 0.60 2.94
N THR A 12 -11.48 1.20 3.84
CA THR A 12 -12.46 2.24 3.51
C THR A 12 -11.76 3.51 3.02
N LYS A 13 -12.51 4.40 2.37
CA LYS A 13 -11.98 5.70 1.91
C LYS A 13 -11.36 6.51 3.06
N SER A 14 -12.02 6.57 4.21
CA SER A 14 -11.52 7.31 5.37
C SER A 14 -10.24 6.68 5.94
N GLU A 15 -10.13 5.35 5.94
CA GLU A 15 -8.89 4.68 6.33
C GLU A 15 -7.76 4.93 5.32
N ILE A 16 -8.07 4.97 4.02
CA ILE A 16 -7.09 5.32 2.98
C ILE A 16 -6.55 6.72 3.20
N GLU A 17 -7.41 7.71 3.44
CA GLU A 17 -7.03 9.11 3.70
C GLU A 17 -6.11 9.23 4.94
N VAL A 18 -6.44 8.52 6.03
CA VAL A 18 -5.59 8.47 7.24
C VAL A 18 -4.25 7.80 6.94
N LEU A 19 -4.23 6.68 6.20
CA LEU A 19 -2.99 5.99 5.88
C LEU A 19 -2.09 6.84 4.96
N GLU A 20 -2.68 7.58 4.02
CA GLU A 20 -1.97 8.51 3.13
C GLU A 20 -1.31 9.64 3.92
N SER A 21 -1.97 10.20 4.94
CA SER A 21 -1.41 11.26 5.79
C SER A 21 -0.35 10.74 6.77
N GLU A 22 -0.57 9.58 7.39
CA GLU A 22 0.24 9.11 8.52
C GLU A 22 1.43 8.23 8.12
N CYS A 23 1.38 7.53 6.99
CA CYS A 23 2.44 6.58 6.62
C CYS A 23 3.71 7.25 6.09
N ASN A 24 3.68 8.56 5.79
CA ASN A 24 4.78 9.32 5.19
C ASN A 24 5.29 8.62 3.91
N PHE A 25 4.40 8.34 2.96
CA PHE A 25 4.76 7.71 1.69
C PHE A 25 5.60 8.65 0.81
N THR A 26 6.62 8.10 0.16
CA THR A 26 7.26 8.78 -0.99
C THR A 26 6.28 8.88 -2.16
N PRO A 27 6.50 9.76 -3.16
CA PRO A 27 5.60 9.87 -4.32
C PRO A 27 5.29 8.52 -4.99
N ASP A 28 6.31 7.71 -5.28
CA ASP A 28 6.13 6.37 -5.88
C ASP A 28 5.34 5.40 -4.98
N GLU A 29 5.56 5.48 -3.66
CA GLU A 29 4.82 4.67 -2.69
C GLU A 29 3.36 5.10 -2.63
N ASN A 30 3.08 6.41 -2.68
CA ASN A 30 1.73 6.93 -2.64
C ASN A 30 0.96 6.57 -3.91
N GLU A 31 1.58 6.75 -5.08
CA GLU A 31 0.99 6.37 -6.36
C GLU A 31 0.64 4.88 -6.39
N LEU A 32 1.59 4.01 -6.01
CA LEU A 32 1.32 2.57 -5.96
C LEU A 32 0.24 2.24 -4.91
N PHE A 33 0.26 2.89 -3.74
CA PHE A 33 -0.75 2.70 -2.71
C PHE A 33 -2.17 3.01 -3.21
N LEU A 34 -2.35 4.15 -3.89
CA LEU A 34 -3.65 4.56 -4.44
C LEU A 34 -4.13 3.64 -5.56
N LEU A 35 -3.24 3.16 -6.44
CA LEU A 35 -3.58 2.15 -7.44
C LEU A 35 -4.02 0.84 -6.77
N ARG A 36 -3.31 0.42 -5.73
CA ARG A 36 -3.66 -0.77 -4.95
C ARG A 36 -4.99 -0.63 -4.20
N ALA A 37 -5.31 0.57 -3.72
CA ALA A 37 -6.59 0.89 -3.08
C ALA A 37 -7.77 0.84 -4.08
N GLN A 38 -7.53 1.19 -5.34
CA GLN A 38 -8.47 1.04 -6.46
C GLN A 38 -8.55 -0.40 -7.02
N ASN A 39 -7.98 -1.38 -6.31
CA ASN A 39 -8.00 -2.80 -6.67
C ASN A 39 -7.20 -3.17 -7.95
N PHE A 40 -6.32 -2.30 -8.44
CA PHE A 40 -5.39 -2.68 -9.52
C PHE A 40 -4.41 -3.75 -9.04
N THR A 41 -4.10 -4.75 -9.88
CA THR A 41 -3.06 -5.77 -9.56
C THR A 41 -1.67 -5.15 -9.49
N LEU A 42 -0.68 -5.88 -8.96
CA LEU A 42 0.71 -5.37 -8.96
C LEU A 42 1.25 -5.23 -10.39
N GLU A 43 0.83 -6.11 -11.28
CA GLU A 43 1.19 -6.10 -12.70
C GLU A 43 0.59 -4.88 -13.38
N GLN A 44 -0.72 -4.63 -13.19
CA GLN A 44 -1.38 -3.44 -13.75
C GLN A 44 -0.79 -2.14 -13.18
N SER A 45 -0.46 -2.13 -11.89
CA SER A 45 0.18 -0.96 -11.27
C SER A 45 1.58 -0.73 -11.82
N ALA A 46 2.35 -1.81 -12.03
CA ALA A 46 3.69 -1.73 -12.61
C ALA A 46 3.66 -1.20 -14.05
N GLU A 47 2.71 -1.66 -14.86
CA GLU A 47 2.47 -1.17 -16.22
C GLU A 47 2.12 0.33 -16.20
N ARG A 48 1.19 0.75 -15.34
CA ARG A 48 0.73 2.14 -15.26
C ARG A 48 1.80 3.12 -14.79
N MET A 49 2.65 2.68 -13.84
CA MET A 49 3.78 3.45 -13.35
C MET A 49 5.02 3.36 -14.26
N ASN A 50 4.96 2.57 -15.35
CA ASN A 50 6.09 2.29 -16.24
C ASN A 50 7.34 1.76 -15.49
N ILE A 51 7.14 0.83 -14.57
CA ILE A 51 8.20 0.18 -13.78
C ILE A 51 8.16 -1.34 -13.90
N SER A 52 9.26 -2.01 -13.57
CA SER A 52 9.27 -3.47 -13.53
C SER A 52 8.36 -4.03 -12.42
N SER A 53 7.77 -5.20 -12.62
CA SER A 53 6.99 -5.90 -11.59
C SER A 53 7.80 -6.15 -10.31
N LYS A 54 9.12 -6.36 -10.44
CA LYS A 54 10.04 -6.51 -9.30
C LYS A 54 10.16 -5.21 -8.49
N THR A 55 10.19 -4.05 -9.17
CA THR A 55 10.18 -2.74 -8.53
C THR A 55 8.86 -2.51 -7.80
N ALA A 56 7.73 -2.73 -8.47
CA ALA A 56 6.39 -2.60 -7.85
C ALA A 56 6.25 -3.49 -6.62
N TYR A 57 6.73 -4.74 -6.68
CA TYR A 57 6.73 -5.65 -5.52
C TYR A 57 7.53 -5.10 -4.33
N ARG A 58 8.73 -4.55 -4.56
CA ARG A 58 9.56 -3.95 -3.50
C ARG A 58 8.89 -2.73 -2.87
N ILE A 59 8.28 -1.86 -3.67
CA ILE A 59 7.54 -0.69 -3.19
C ILE A 59 6.33 -1.15 -2.35
N ASN A 60 5.56 -2.13 -2.84
CA ASN A 60 4.43 -2.70 -2.11
C ASN A 60 4.83 -3.31 -0.74
N ILE A 61 6.00 -3.93 -0.63
CA ILE A 61 6.52 -4.37 0.69
C ILE A 61 6.73 -3.17 1.62
N LYS A 62 7.35 -2.09 1.14
CA LYS A 62 7.59 -0.88 1.94
C LYS A 62 6.28 -0.25 2.40
N ILE A 63 5.31 -0.12 1.49
CA ILE A 63 3.95 0.38 1.80
C ILE A 63 3.34 -0.43 2.94
N LYS A 64 3.26 -1.76 2.80
CA LYS A 64 2.68 -2.63 3.83
C LYS A 64 3.41 -2.54 5.17
N ASN A 65 4.73 -2.34 5.16
CA ASN A 65 5.50 -2.16 6.38
C ASN A 65 5.18 -0.83 7.08
N LYS A 66 4.98 0.25 6.32
CA LYS A 66 4.55 1.55 6.87
C LYS A 66 3.13 1.49 7.42
N ILE A 67 2.18 0.90 6.68
CA ILE A 67 0.80 0.71 7.14
C ILE A 67 0.77 -0.10 8.45
N ARG A 68 1.53 -1.21 8.53
CA ARG A 68 1.65 -1.98 9.78
C ARG A 68 2.15 -1.14 10.93
N LYS A 69 3.15 -0.27 10.72
CA LYS A 69 3.64 0.62 11.78
C LYS A 69 2.57 1.58 12.26
N VAL A 70 1.75 2.13 11.37
CA VAL A 70 0.64 3.03 11.77
C VAL A 70 -0.44 2.25 12.52
N ILE A 71 -0.93 1.15 11.96
CA ILE A 71 -2.02 0.35 12.56
C ILE A 71 -1.61 -0.26 13.91
N PHE A 72 -0.39 -0.81 14.02
CA PHE A 72 0.06 -1.46 15.26
C PHE A 72 0.73 -0.50 16.26
N LYS A 73 1.07 0.75 15.90
CA LYS A 73 1.46 1.77 16.89
C LYS A 73 0.27 2.34 17.65
N SER A 74 -0.95 2.15 17.17
CA SER A 74 -2.17 2.73 17.76
C SER A 74 -2.70 1.98 19.00
N CYS A 75 -1.95 1.03 19.57
CA CYS A 75 -2.27 0.41 20.85
C CYS A 75 -1.18 0.76 21.88
N PRO A 76 -1.45 1.63 22.87
CA PRO A 76 -0.58 1.78 24.04
C PRO A 76 -0.54 0.49 24.88
#